data_AF-A0AAW3K8Q3-F1
#
_entry.id   AF-A0AAW3K8Q3-F1
#
_cell.length_a   1.000
_cell.length_b   1.000
_cell.length_c   1.000
_cell.angle_alpha   90.00
_cell.angle_beta   90.00
_cell.angle_gamma   90.00
#
_symmetry.space_group_name_H-M   'P 1'
#
loop_
_entity.id
_entity.type
_entity.pdbx_description
1 polymer ?
#
loop_
_entity_poly.entity_id
_entity_poly.type
_entity_poly.pdbx_seq_one_letter_code
_entity_poly.pdbx_strand_id
1 'polypeptide(L)'
;MNTQTVPWQRSRATWSPGLVLRKLRGPGLILLAALSLGLSWSWLPASAGADETDPVGQLVHWRDAAHDWLLVVDPETRELVVYDANNGRPLERLGADDGLPEVDSIAQSGSLLLVTDRQHAEVRLLKLPQLQQVAFDPR
;
A
#
# COMPACT_ATOMS: atom_id res chain seq x y z
N MET A 1 -15.61 20.99 -48.49
CA MET A 1 -16.98 20.80 -47.97
C MET A 1 -16.93 20.97 -46.47
N ASN A 2 -17.56 22.04 -45.97
CA ASN A 2 -17.63 22.37 -44.55
C ASN A 2 -18.92 21.79 -43.97
N THR A 3 -18.83 21.07 -42.85
CA THR A 3 -19.99 20.70 -42.04
C THR A 3 -19.72 21.10 -40.59
N GLN A 4 -20.30 22.23 -40.22
CA GLN A 4 -20.49 22.65 -38.84
C GLN A 4 -21.78 22.02 -38.32
N THR A 5 -21.77 21.46 -37.12
CA THR A 5 -23.00 21.26 -36.33
C THR A 5 -22.76 21.55 -34.85
N VAL A 6 -23.67 22.38 -34.34
CA VAL A 6 -23.78 23.10 -33.07
C VAL A 6 -23.88 22.19 -31.84
N PRO A 7 -23.39 22.63 -30.65
CA PRO A 7 -23.44 21.86 -29.41
C PRO A 7 -24.80 21.92 -28.70
N TRP A 8 -25.25 20.78 -28.17
CA TRP A 8 -26.49 20.66 -27.40
C TRP A 8 -26.31 21.08 -25.94
N GLN A 9 -27.02 22.15 -25.58
CA GLN A 9 -27.24 22.69 -24.26
C GLN A 9 -28.22 21.79 -23.48
N ARG A 10 -27.76 21.10 -22.43
CA ARG A 10 -28.64 20.42 -21.47
C ARG A 10 -28.95 21.33 -20.29
N SER A 11 -30.20 21.76 -20.25
CA SER A 11 -30.80 22.58 -19.20
C SER A 11 -30.68 21.93 -17.82
N ARG A 12 -30.27 22.74 -16.83
CA ARG A 12 -30.32 22.41 -15.41
C ARG A 12 -31.77 22.38 -14.96
N ALA A 13 -32.29 21.20 -14.62
CA ALA A 13 -33.55 21.09 -13.90
C ALA A 13 -33.26 21.29 -12.40
N THR A 14 -33.55 22.48 -11.90
CA THR A 14 -33.62 22.79 -10.47
C THR A 14 -34.88 22.12 -9.91
N TRP A 15 -34.72 21.09 -9.09
CA TRP A 15 -35.83 20.51 -8.33
C TRP A 15 -35.61 20.79 -6.84
N SER A 16 -36.44 21.69 -6.32
CA SER A 16 -36.60 21.97 -4.89
C SER A 16 -38.00 21.55 -4.48
N PRO A 17 -38.16 20.58 -3.58
CA PRO A 17 -39.33 20.48 -2.74
C PRO A 17 -38.90 20.77 -1.30
N GLY A 18 -39.28 21.95 -0.82
CA GLY A 18 -39.17 22.29 0.58
C GLY A 18 -40.08 21.43 1.46
N LEU A 19 -39.62 21.24 2.70
CA LEU A 19 -40.43 21.14 3.91
C LEU A 19 -41.46 20.00 3.98
N VAL A 20 -41.01 18.86 4.50
CA VAL A 20 -41.84 18.04 5.41
C VAL A 20 -41.15 17.98 6.77
N LEU A 21 -40.93 19.14 7.40
CA LEU A 21 -40.57 19.21 8.81
C LEU A 21 -41.85 19.40 9.62
N ARG A 22 -42.55 18.30 9.90
CA ARG A 22 -43.70 18.34 10.81
C ARG A 22 -43.67 17.14 11.76
N LYS A 23 -43.45 17.49 13.02
CA LYS A 23 -43.63 16.69 14.24
C LYS A 23 -42.57 15.64 14.57
N LEU A 24 -41.50 16.08 15.21
CA LEU A 24 -40.93 15.37 16.37
C LEU A 24 -40.40 16.42 17.36
N ARG A 25 -41.33 17.09 18.06
CA ARG A 25 -41.03 17.83 19.29
C ARG A 25 -41.25 16.86 20.45
N GLY A 26 -40.16 16.30 20.97
CA GLY A 26 -40.15 15.41 22.13
C GLY A 26 -38.73 15.16 22.63
N PRO A 27 -38.56 14.66 23.87
CA PRO A 27 -37.25 14.52 24.55
C PRO A 27 -36.28 13.54 23.86
N GLY A 28 -36.75 12.82 22.83
CA GLY A 28 -35.93 11.95 21.99
C GLY A 28 -34.80 12.66 21.25
N LEU A 29 -34.92 13.97 20.97
CA LEU A 29 -33.83 14.76 20.36
C LEU A 29 -32.62 14.92 21.31
N ILE A 30 -32.85 14.97 22.63
CA ILE A 30 -31.77 15.10 23.62
C ILE A 30 -31.04 13.76 23.77
N LEU A 31 -31.77 12.65 23.74
CA LEU A 31 -31.18 11.30 23.75
C LEU A 31 -30.39 11.00 22.47
N LEU A 32 -30.87 11.45 21.31
CA LEU A 32 -30.12 11.30 20.06
C LEU A 32 -28.83 12.14 20.06
N ALA A 33 -28.87 13.37 20.57
CA ALA A 33 -27.68 14.22 20.66
C ALA A 33 -26.63 13.64 21.63
N ALA A 34 -27.07 13.11 22.78
CA ALA A 34 -26.18 12.46 23.75
C ALA A 34 -25.55 11.17 23.21
N LEU A 35 -26.31 10.33 22.47
CA LEU A 35 -25.73 9.16 21.79
C LEU A 35 -24.76 9.56 20.67
N SER A 36 -25.05 10.63 19.94
CA SER A 36 -24.18 11.11 18.84
C SER A 36 -22.81 11.57 19.34
N LEU A 37 -22.74 12.22 20.51
CA LEU A 37 -21.46 12.58 21.13
C LEU A 37 -20.69 11.34 21.63
N GLY A 38 -21.37 10.33 22.18
CA GLY A 38 -20.72 9.10 22.64
C GLY A 38 -20.14 8.25 21.51
N LEU A 39 -20.83 8.15 20.37
CA LEU A 39 -20.33 7.43 19.19
C LEU A 39 -19.22 8.19 18.43
N SER A 40 -19.13 9.52 18.59
CA SER A 40 -18.05 10.30 17.95
C SER A 40 -16.68 10.08 18.58
N TRP A 41 -16.62 9.57 19.82
CA TRP A 41 -15.36 9.22 20.48
C TRP A 41 -14.76 7.89 20.02
N SER A 42 -15.57 7.00 19.43
CA SER A 42 -15.11 5.70 18.95
C SER A 42 -14.23 5.79 17.71
N TRP A 43 -14.18 6.97 17.08
CA TRP A 43 -13.45 7.24 15.83
C TRP A 43 -12.25 8.16 16.02
N LEU A 44 -11.85 8.51 17.25
CA LEU A 44 -10.52 9.06 17.41
C LEU A 44 -9.53 7.92 17.18
N PRO A 45 -8.69 7.96 16.13
CA PRO A 45 -7.52 7.12 16.12
C PRO A 45 -6.78 7.45 17.43
N ALA A 46 -6.46 6.43 18.23
CA ALA A 46 -5.47 6.62 19.27
C ALA A 46 -4.30 7.31 18.57
N SER A 47 -3.87 8.47 19.07
CA SER A 47 -2.61 9.05 18.64
C SER A 47 -1.59 7.97 18.89
N ALA A 48 -1.29 7.22 17.83
CA ALA A 48 -0.18 6.31 17.80
C ALA A 48 0.97 7.26 18.05
N GLY A 49 1.43 7.31 19.30
CA GLY A 49 2.80 7.69 19.56
C GLY A 49 3.59 6.95 18.51
N ALA A 50 4.41 7.67 17.77
CA ALA A 50 5.36 7.08 16.87
C ALA A 50 6.27 6.17 17.70
N ASP A 51 5.79 4.98 18.05
CA ASP A 51 6.58 3.79 17.90
C ASP A 51 6.91 3.82 16.41
N GLU A 52 8.03 4.47 16.13
CA GLU A 52 8.93 4.10 15.04
C GLU A 52 9.16 2.60 15.29
N THR A 53 8.20 1.81 14.83
CA THR A 53 8.26 0.37 14.90
C THR A 53 9.35 0.09 13.91
N ASP A 54 10.57 -0.05 14.43
CA ASP A 54 11.74 -0.39 13.64
C ASP A 54 11.29 -1.57 12.78
N PRO A 55 11.20 -1.38 11.44
CA PRO A 55 10.46 -2.30 10.62
C PRO A 55 11.09 -3.66 10.81
N VAL A 56 10.33 -4.59 11.40
CA VAL A 56 10.72 -5.99 11.52
C VAL A 56 11.17 -6.38 10.12
N GLY A 57 12.48 -6.66 9.97
CA GLY A 57 13.14 -6.77 8.67
C GLY A 57 12.25 -7.58 7.73
N GLN A 58 11.81 -6.95 6.64
CA GLN A 58 10.80 -7.56 5.79
C GLN A 58 11.34 -8.86 5.24
N LEU A 59 10.54 -9.91 5.42
CA LEU A 59 10.88 -11.29 5.10
C LEU A 59 9.93 -11.80 4.03
N VAL A 60 10.50 -12.32 2.95
CA VAL A 60 9.80 -13.04 1.90
C VAL A 60 10.28 -14.49 1.89
N HIS A 61 9.34 -15.43 1.95
CA HIS A 61 9.63 -16.84 1.75
C HIS A 61 9.26 -17.23 0.32
N TRP A 62 10.24 -17.68 -0.46
CA TRP A 62 10.04 -18.11 -1.84
C TRP A 62 10.48 -19.55 -2.04
N ARG A 63 9.69 -20.30 -2.80
CA ARG A 63 9.95 -21.72 -3.09
C ARG A 63 9.54 -22.09 -4.51
N ASP A 64 10.38 -22.87 -5.18
CA ASP A 64 10.05 -23.59 -6.40
C ASP A 64 10.43 -25.08 -6.30
N ALA A 65 10.47 -25.79 -7.43
CA ALA A 65 10.80 -27.23 -7.45
C ALA A 65 12.25 -27.54 -7.06
N ALA A 66 13.16 -26.56 -7.11
CA ALA A 66 14.59 -26.73 -6.89
C ALA A 66 15.15 -25.86 -5.74
N HIS A 67 14.43 -24.83 -5.32
CA HIS A 67 14.91 -23.80 -4.40
C HIS A 67 13.90 -23.52 -3.30
N ASP A 68 14.41 -23.26 -2.10
CA ASP A 68 13.64 -22.85 -0.94
C ASP A 68 14.41 -21.79 -0.18
N TRP A 69 14.02 -20.52 -0.35
CA TRP A 69 14.80 -19.36 0.08
C TRP A 69 14.01 -18.41 0.97
N LEU A 70 14.71 -17.75 1.88
CA LEU A 70 14.23 -16.64 2.68
C LEU A 70 14.98 -15.38 2.25
N LEU A 71 14.26 -14.39 1.76
CA LEU A 71 14.81 -13.11 1.36
C LEU A 71 14.49 -12.09 2.45
N VAL A 72 15.50 -11.39 2.94
CA VAL A 72 15.41 -10.46 4.07
C VAL A 72 16.08 -9.15 3.73
N VAL A 73 15.47 -8.04 4.12
CA VAL A 73 16.14 -6.74 4.13
C VAL A 73 16.95 -6.60 5.42
N ASP A 74 18.25 -6.47 5.31
CA ASP A 74 19.13 -6.19 6.44
C ASP A 74 18.89 -4.74 6.91
N PRO A 75 18.42 -4.51 8.15
CA PRO A 75 18.05 -3.16 8.60
C PRO A 75 19.27 -2.23 8.76
N GLU A 76 20.46 -2.79 9.01
CA GLU A 76 21.69 -2.02 9.21
C GLU A 76 22.27 -1.56 7.87
N THR A 77 22.34 -2.47 6.91
CA THR A 77 23.00 -2.21 5.60
C THR A 77 22.02 -1.81 4.51
N ARG A 78 20.72 -2.06 4.69
CA ARG A 78 19.67 -1.89 3.66
C ARG A 78 19.93 -2.70 2.40
N GLU A 79 20.64 -3.82 2.54
CA GLU A 79 20.89 -4.78 1.48
C GLU A 79 19.86 -5.91 1.51
N LEU A 80 19.61 -6.51 0.36
CA LEU A 80 18.79 -7.71 0.24
C LEU A 80 19.67 -8.93 0.48
N VAL A 81 19.41 -9.69 1.54
CA VAL A 81 20.13 -10.92 1.88
C VAL A 81 19.25 -12.13 1.59
N VAL A 82 19.80 -13.09 0.85
CA VAL A 82 19.16 -14.35 0.49
C VAL A 82 19.70 -15.44 1.40
N TYR A 83 18.81 -16.16 2.07
CA TYR A 83 19.12 -17.27 2.94
C TYR A 83 18.53 -18.57 2.39
N ASP A 84 19.20 -19.68 2.64
CA ASP A 84 18.62 -21.01 2.47
C ASP A 84 17.57 -21.24 3.56
N ALA A 85 16.32 -21.48 3.18
CA ALA A 85 15.21 -21.62 4.12
C ALA A 85 15.34 -22.86 5.03
N ASN A 86 16.10 -23.87 4.61
CA ASN A 86 16.24 -25.12 5.37
C ASN A 86 17.22 -25.01 6.54
N ASN A 87 18.25 -24.19 6.39
CA ASN A 87 19.36 -24.12 7.35
C ASN A 87 19.72 -22.69 7.78
N GLY A 88 19.11 -21.65 7.19
CA GLY A 88 19.34 -20.25 7.53
C GLY A 88 20.72 -19.72 7.11
N ARG A 89 21.47 -20.44 6.27
CA ARG A 89 22.77 -19.98 5.78
C ARG A 89 22.57 -18.86 4.75
N PRO A 90 23.32 -17.74 4.83
CA PRO A 90 23.31 -16.75 3.77
C PRO A 90 23.92 -17.35 2.50
N LEU A 91 23.20 -17.18 1.39
CA LEU A 91 23.59 -17.62 0.05
C LEU A 91 24.17 -16.46 -0.75
N GLU A 92 23.50 -15.32 -0.71
CA GLU A 92 23.82 -14.15 -1.52
C GLU A 92 23.39 -12.87 -0.80
N ARG A 93 24.07 -11.78 -1.11
CA ARG A 93 23.81 -10.44 -0.57
C ARG A 93 23.89 -9.48 -1.74
N LEU A 94 22.81 -8.74 -1.94
CA LEU A 94 22.64 -7.84 -3.07
C LEU A 94 22.50 -6.40 -2.56
N GLY A 95 23.36 -5.54 -3.07
CA GLY A 95 23.45 -4.13 -2.68
C GLY A 95 23.68 -3.20 -3.85
N ALA A 96 24.30 -2.05 -3.58
CA ALA A 96 24.58 -1.02 -4.58
C ALA A 96 25.44 -1.54 -5.74
N ASP A 97 26.39 -2.44 -5.46
CA ASP A 97 27.27 -3.04 -6.46
C ASP A 97 26.50 -3.94 -7.46
N ASP A 98 25.34 -4.46 -7.05
CA ASP A 98 24.46 -5.29 -7.86
C ASP A 98 23.35 -4.47 -8.55
N GLY A 99 23.39 -3.14 -8.40
CA GLY A 99 22.40 -2.23 -8.97
C GLY A 99 21.11 -2.10 -8.14
N LEU A 100 21.10 -2.63 -6.91
CA LEU A 100 20.02 -2.40 -5.96
C LEU A 100 20.26 -1.11 -5.16
N PRO A 101 19.24 -0.24 -5.04
CA PRO A 101 19.32 0.90 -4.13
C PRO A 101 19.26 0.43 -2.67
N GLU A 102 19.39 1.35 -1.72
CA GLU A 102 19.06 1.09 -0.31
C GLU A 102 17.61 0.57 -0.21
N VAL A 103 17.47 -0.71 0.09
CA VAL A 103 16.20 -1.42 0.11
C VAL A 103 15.45 -1.04 1.37
N ASP A 104 14.21 -0.59 1.20
CA ASP A 104 13.31 -0.33 2.31
C ASP A 104 12.34 -1.48 2.53
N SER A 105 11.74 -1.97 1.44
CA SER A 105 10.69 -2.97 1.50
C SER A 105 10.77 -3.93 0.32
N ILE A 106 10.33 -5.16 0.55
CA ILE A 106 10.23 -6.23 -0.45
C ILE A 106 8.86 -6.90 -0.39
N ALA A 107 8.34 -7.27 -1.56
CA ALA A 107 7.11 -8.04 -1.68
C ALA A 107 7.21 -9.04 -2.82
N GLN A 108 6.55 -10.18 -2.68
CA GLN A 108 6.53 -11.20 -3.72
C GLN A 108 5.24 -11.14 -4.55
N SER A 109 5.38 -11.28 -5.87
CA SER A 109 4.28 -11.54 -6.79
C SER A 109 4.67 -12.66 -7.75
N GLY A 110 4.27 -13.90 -7.42
CA GLY A 110 4.63 -15.08 -8.21
C GLY A 110 6.14 -15.31 -8.25
N SER A 111 6.73 -15.22 -9.44
CA SER A 111 8.18 -15.31 -9.67
C SER A 111 8.90 -13.96 -9.69
N LEU A 112 8.21 -12.88 -9.30
CA LEU A 112 8.75 -11.54 -9.20
C LEU A 112 8.90 -11.12 -7.74
N LEU A 113 10.01 -10.47 -7.44
CA LEU A 113 10.23 -9.74 -6.21
C LEU A 113 10.16 -8.24 -6.52
N LEU A 114 9.22 -7.55 -5.89
CA LEU A 114 9.13 -6.11 -5.89
C LEU A 114 10.06 -5.60 -4.80
N VAL A 115 10.93 -4.66 -5.14
CA VAL A 115 11.89 -4.03 -4.23
C VAL A 115 11.61 -2.54 -4.27
N THR A 116 11.33 -1.93 -3.13
CA THR A 116 11.18 -0.48 -3.02
C THR A 116 12.41 0.12 -2.38
N ASP A 117 12.84 1.24 -2.93
CA ASP A 117 13.86 2.05 -2.28
C ASP A 117 13.31 2.80 -1.05
N ARG A 118 14.22 3.34 -0.25
CA ARG A 118 13.88 4.20 0.90
C ARG A 118 13.61 5.67 0.53
N GLN A 119 14.11 6.14 -0.62
CA GLN A 119 14.28 7.58 -0.90
C GLN A 119 13.40 8.14 -2.03
N HIS A 120 13.21 7.39 -3.12
CA HIS A 120 12.60 7.84 -4.36
C HIS A 120 11.27 7.13 -4.69
N ALA A 121 10.82 6.20 -3.83
CA ALA A 121 9.63 5.38 -4.04
C ALA A 121 9.62 4.64 -5.38
N GLU A 122 10.80 4.38 -5.97
CA GLU A 122 10.92 3.62 -7.19
C GLU A 122 10.73 2.13 -6.88
N VAL A 123 9.85 1.47 -7.63
CA VAL A 123 9.63 0.03 -7.53
C VAL A 123 10.49 -0.66 -8.58
N ARG A 124 11.42 -1.51 -8.14
CA ARG A 124 12.20 -2.40 -8.99
C ARG A 124 11.62 -3.81 -8.96
N LEU A 125 11.71 -4.50 -10.08
CA LEU A 125 11.31 -5.89 -10.19
C LEU A 125 12.56 -6.75 -10.37
N LEU A 126 12.71 -7.77 -9.52
CA LEU A 126 13.69 -8.83 -9.69
C LEU A 126 12.97 -10.13 -10.04
N LYS A 127 13.52 -10.89 -10.99
CA LYS A 127 13.01 -12.20 -11.35
C LYS A 127 13.68 -13.29 -10.52
N LEU A 128 12.89 -14.11 -9.84
CA LEU A 128 13.36 -15.26 -9.05
C LEU A 128 13.49 -16.52 -9.94
N PRO A 129 14.45 -17.43 -9.66
CA PRO A 129 15.50 -17.33 -8.62
C PRO A 129 16.71 -16.48 -9.00
N GLN A 130 16.86 -16.03 -10.24
CA GLN A 130 18.12 -15.43 -10.69
C GLN A 130 18.42 -14.05 -10.08
N LEU A 131 17.43 -13.43 -9.43
CA LEU A 131 17.47 -12.09 -8.85
C LEU A 131 17.89 -11.01 -9.84
N GLN A 132 17.58 -11.23 -11.12
CA GLN A 132 17.90 -10.30 -12.20
C GLN A 132 16.84 -9.23 -12.31
N GLN A 133 17.26 -7.98 -12.45
CA GLN A 133 16.35 -6.86 -12.68
C GLN A 133 15.61 -7.02 -14.01
N VAL A 134 14.30 -6.83 -13.98
CA VAL A 134 13.42 -6.78 -15.15
C VAL A 134 12.69 -5.45 -15.23
N ALA A 135 12.28 -5.06 -16.42
CA ALA A 135 11.49 -3.85 -16.61
C ALA A 135 10.09 -4.02 -16.00
N PHE A 136 9.62 -2.98 -15.32
CA PHE A 136 8.24 -2.88 -14.86
C PHE A 136 7.33 -2.51 -16.04
N ASP A 137 6.37 -3.37 -16.40
CA ASP A 137 5.37 -3.12 -17.46
C ASP A 137 3.96 -3.07 -16.85
N PRO A 138 3.40 -1.88 -16.59
CA PRO A 138 2.12 -1.71 -15.88
C PRO A 138 0.86 -1.94 -16.74
N ARG A 139 0.90 -2.83 -17.74
CA ARG A 139 -0.20 -3.02 -18.69
C ARG A 139 -1.48 -3.58 -18.09
#